data_AF-A0A2J6R118-F1
#
_entry.id   AF-A0A2J6R118-F1
#
_cell.length_a   1.000
_cell.length_b   1.000
_cell.length_c   1.000
_cell.angle_alpha   90.00
_cell.angle_beta   90.00
_cell.angle_gamma   90.00
#
_symmetry.space_group_name_H-M   'P 1'
#
loop_
_entity.id
_entity.type
_entity.pdbx_description
1 polymer ?
#
loop_
_entity_poly.entity_id
_entity_poly.type
_entity_poly.pdbx_seq_one_letter_code
_entity_poly.pdbx_strand_id
1 'polypeptide(L)'
;FVHGLNPSGRLNHAYQTWTHAENTIPWPYELLPEDFPQARISIFGYNSSVTRGGSQARISDHATNLLDELQWKRERGDGDHNRIPIIFFGHSLGGLVIKEALLIAKENTRYSPTWAAAFGLVFFGTPHRGGNNGVLEEVVARVAKFLAQDTTDNDLLTCLKPNSLFTERSGQRFSLQQEKYEVLTFFETKETSFFGVSKVLKLQAQHCRTCLANFY
;
A
#
# COMPACT_ATOMS: atom_id res chain seq x y z
N PHE A 1 0.97 1.60 8.50
CA PHE A 1 1.20 0.33 7.77
C PHE A 1 -0.13 -0.17 7.22
N VAL A 2 -0.24 -0.36 5.90
CA VAL A 2 -1.48 -0.73 5.20
C VAL A 2 -1.23 -2.01 4.40
N HIS A 3 -1.95 -3.08 4.76
CA HIS A 3 -1.76 -4.40 4.16
C HIS A 3 -2.33 -4.51 2.74
N GLY A 4 -1.95 -5.59 2.05
CA GLY A 4 -2.46 -5.94 0.71
C GLY A 4 -3.65 -6.89 0.75
N LEU A 5 -3.90 -7.60 -0.34
CA LEU A 5 -5.03 -8.54 -0.47
C LEU A 5 -5.04 -9.64 0.59
N ASN A 6 -6.25 -10.02 1.02
CA ASN A 6 -6.51 -11.13 1.93
C ASN A 6 -7.34 -12.22 1.23
N PRO A 7 -6.78 -12.92 0.23
CA PRO A 7 -7.53 -13.91 -0.56
C PRO A 7 -8.09 -15.05 0.32
N SER A 8 -7.35 -15.45 1.35
CA SER A 8 -7.74 -16.54 2.25
C SER A 8 -8.63 -16.10 3.42
N GLY A 9 -9.11 -14.85 3.43
CA GLY A 9 -10.04 -14.36 4.46
C GLY A 9 -9.51 -14.42 5.90
N ARG A 10 -8.19 -14.35 6.10
CA ARG A 10 -7.55 -14.48 7.42
C ARG A 10 -7.92 -13.30 8.32
N LEU A 11 -8.42 -13.56 9.52
CA LEU A 11 -8.89 -12.53 10.46
C LEU A 11 -7.79 -11.53 10.83
N ASN A 12 -6.57 -12.01 11.08
CA ASN A 12 -5.42 -11.19 11.52
C ASN A 12 -4.49 -10.79 10.37
N HIS A 13 -4.99 -10.81 9.12
CA HIS A 13 -4.17 -10.58 7.93
C HIS A 13 -3.39 -9.25 7.95
N ALA A 14 -4.00 -8.20 8.50
CA ALA A 14 -3.37 -6.90 8.63
C ALA A 14 -2.05 -6.97 9.42
N TYR A 15 -2.05 -7.68 10.55
CA TYR A 15 -0.87 -7.88 11.38
C TYR A 15 0.09 -8.88 10.75
N GLN A 16 -0.42 -10.01 10.27
CA GLN A 16 0.38 -11.07 9.64
C GLN A 16 1.16 -10.59 8.41
N THR A 17 0.63 -9.62 7.66
CA THR A 17 1.34 -9.01 6.51
C THR A 17 2.68 -8.38 6.93
N TRP A 18 2.78 -7.92 8.18
CA TRP A 18 3.96 -7.26 8.74
C TRP A 18 4.67 -8.11 9.79
N THR A 19 4.41 -9.41 9.84
CA THR A 19 5.01 -10.35 10.80
C THR A 19 5.81 -11.41 10.04
N HIS A 20 7.05 -11.64 10.45
CA HIS A 20 7.85 -12.75 9.90
C HIS A 20 7.18 -14.09 10.26
N ALA A 21 7.33 -15.12 9.42
CA ALA A 21 6.62 -16.39 9.60
C ALA A 21 6.92 -17.09 10.94
N GLU A 22 8.09 -16.85 11.51
CA GLU A 22 8.55 -17.43 12.78
C GLU A 22 8.24 -16.52 13.99
N ASN A 23 7.75 -15.30 13.77
CA ASN A 23 7.47 -14.34 14.82
C ASN A 23 5.98 -14.21 15.10
N THR A 24 5.63 -13.69 16.27
CA THR A 24 4.23 -13.39 16.66
C THR A 24 3.95 -11.89 16.66
N ILE A 25 4.99 -11.06 16.78
CA ILE A 25 4.91 -9.61 16.82
C ILE A 25 5.24 -9.06 15.42
N PRO A 26 4.46 -8.10 14.89
CA PRO A 26 4.83 -7.40 13.67
C PRO A 26 6.17 -6.68 13.82
N TRP A 27 7.06 -6.84 12.84
CA TRP A 27 8.38 -6.21 12.85
C TRP A 27 8.35 -4.68 13.03
N PRO A 28 7.31 -3.92 12.57
CA PRO A 28 7.29 -2.49 12.83
C PRO A 28 7.23 -2.17 14.33
N TYR A 29 6.55 -2.99 15.13
CA TYR A 29 6.46 -2.79 16.58
C TYR A 29 7.67 -3.31 17.34
N GLU A 30 8.44 -4.21 16.74
CA GLU A 30 9.64 -4.78 17.33
C GLU A 30 10.87 -3.88 17.05
N LEU A 31 11.06 -3.48 15.80
CA LEU A 31 12.31 -2.84 15.35
C LEU A 31 12.25 -1.31 15.39
N LEU A 32 11.14 -0.69 14.99
CA LEU A 32 11.10 0.78 14.87
C LEU A 32 11.20 1.53 16.20
N PRO A 33 10.70 1.02 17.35
CA PRO A 33 10.87 1.71 18.62
C PRO A 33 12.33 1.86 19.07
N GLU A 34 13.25 1.00 18.61
CA GLU A 34 14.68 1.10 18.94
C GLU A 34 15.31 2.34 18.29
N ASP A 35 15.02 2.56 17.01
CA ASP A 35 15.54 3.71 16.24
C ASP A 35 14.71 4.98 16.46
N PHE A 36 13.40 4.83 16.66
CA PHE A 36 12.42 5.92 16.73
C PHE A 36 11.50 5.77 17.95
N PRO A 37 12.02 5.99 19.17
CA PRO A 37 11.28 5.73 20.41
C PRO A 37 10.03 6.60 20.60
N GLN A 38 9.96 7.74 19.91
CA GLN A 38 8.81 8.65 19.94
C GLN A 38 7.82 8.40 18.79
N ALA A 39 8.11 7.45 17.89
CA ALA A 39 7.24 7.16 16.77
C ALA A 39 5.97 6.44 17.22
N ARG A 40 4.82 6.92 16.73
CA ARG A 40 3.54 6.26 16.92
C ARG A 40 3.30 5.31 15.74
N ILE A 41 3.28 4.03 16.03
CA ILE A 41 3.17 2.99 15.01
C ILE A 41 1.73 2.48 14.96
N SER A 42 1.16 2.41 13.75
CA SER A 42 -0.19 1.90 13.54
C SER A 42 -0.26 1.01 12.31
N ILE A 43 -0.87 -0.16 12.49
CA ILE A 43 -1.32 -1.04 11.41
C ILE A 43 -2.79 -0.74 11.16
N PHE A 44 -3.13 -0.51 9.90
CA PHE A 44 -4.50 -0.30 9.43
C PHE A 44 -4.97 -1.59 8.75
N GLY A 45 -6.11 -2.11 9.23
CA GLY A 45 -6.76 -3.29 8.72
C GLY A 45 -8.05 -2.93 7.98
N TYR A 46 -8.27 -3.50 6.81
CA TYR A 46 -9.51 -3.34 6.05
C TYR A 46 -9.92 -4.65 5.39
N ASN A 47 -11.21 -4.78 5.07
CA ASN A 47 -11.71 -5.96 4.38
C ASN A 47 -11.17 -6.00 2.94
N SER A 48 -10.13 -6.80 2.74
CA SER A 48 -9.50 -7.04 1.43
C SER A 48 -9.76 -8.46 0.92
N SER A 49 -10.85 -9.09 1.39
CA SER A 49 -11.27 -10.40 0.91
C SER A 49 -11.69 -10.33 -0.55
N VAL A 50 -11.13 -11.22 -1.35
CA VAL A 50 -11.32 -11.26 -2.81
C VAL A 50 -12.70 -11.81 -3.17
N THR A 51 -13.26 -12.66 -2.30
CA THR A 51 -14.54 -13.38 -2.46
C THR A 51 -15.77 -12.50 -2.76
N ARG A 52 -15.67 -11.16 -2.66
CA ARG A 52 -16.76 -10.24 -2.97
C ARG A 52 -16.31 -8.94 -3.67
N GLY A 53 -15.51 -9.01 -4.73
CA GLY A 53 -15.29 -7.90 -5.65
C GLY A 53 -14.39 -6.77 -5.10
N GLY A 54 -13.24 -6.55 -5.73
CA GLY A 54 -12.39 -5.40 -5.44
C GLY A 54 -12.62 -4.30 -6.46
N SER A 55 -13.77 -3.63 -6.37
CA SER A 55 -14.09 -2.52 -7.25
C SER A 55 -13.35 -1.24 -6.84
N GLN A 56 -13.22 -0.29 -7.76
CA GLN A 56 -12.70 1.05 -7.49
C GLN A 56 -13.42 1.72 -6.32
N ALA A 57 -14.75 1.60 -6.24
CA ALA A 57 -15.55 2.15 -5.14
C ALA A 57 -15.05 1.66 -3.78
N ARG A 58 -14.71 0.37 -3.66
CA ARG A 58 -14.17 -0.19 -2.42
C ARG A 58 -12.79 0.34 -2.06
N ILE A 59 -11.92 0.61 -3.05
CA ILE A 59 -10.61 1.23 -2.76
C ILE A 59 -10.80 2.64 -2.20
N SER A 60 -11.69 3.44 -2.77
CA SER A 60 -12.03 4.77 -2.26
C SER A 60 -12.70 4.71 -0.88
N ASP A 61 -13.54 3.71 -0.61
CA ASP A 61 -14.13 3.48 0.72
C ASP A 61 -13.04 3.15 1.76
N HIS A 62 -12.12 2.22 1.44
CA HIS A 62 -11.00 1.88 2.33
C HIS A 62 -10.05 3.07 2.54
N ALA A 63 -9.83 3.88 1.51
CA ALA A 63 -9.06 5.10 1.59
C ALA A 63 -9.71 6.12 2.52
N THR A 64 -11.03 6.29 2.44
CA THR A 64 -11.78 7.17 3.34
C THR A 64 -11.72 6.68 4.78
N ASN A 65 -11.93 5.37 5.01
CA ASN A 65 -11.81 4.77 6.34
C ASN A 65 -10.40 4.94 6.94
N LEU A 66 -9.35 4.82 6.12
CA LEU A 66 -7.98 5.07 6.54
C LEU A 66 -7.80 6.52 7.03
N LEU A 67 -8.35 7.49 6.30
CA LEU A 67 -8.27 8.90 6.69
C LEU A 67 -9.05 9.17 7.98
N ASP A 68 -10.24 8.60 8.12
CA ASP A 68 -11.08 8.76 9.30
C ASP A 68 -10.43 8.19 10.56
N GLU A 69 -9.88 6.97 10.50
CA GLU A 69 -9.17 6.39 11.63
C GLU A 69 -7.91 7.17 11.98
N LEU A 70 -7.17 7.65 10.98
CA LEU A 70 -5.95 8.43 11.20
C LEU A 70 -6.26 9.79 11.83
N GLN A 71 -7.30 10.46 11.39
CA GLN A 71 -7.78 11.71 11.98
C GLN A 71 -8.20 11.49 13.43
N TRP A 72 -9.03 10.48 13.68
CA TRP A 72 -9.46 10.12 15.03
C TRP A 72 -8.29 9.83 15.98
N LYS A 73 -7.27 9.10 15.52
CA LYS A 73 -6.04 8.83 16.30
C LYS A 73 -5.21 10.08 16.57
N ARG A 74 -5.26 11.08 15.69
CA ARG A 74 -4.51 12.34 15.83
C ARG A 74 -5.23 13.35 16.71
N GLU A 75 -6.56 13.33 16.74
CA GLU A 75 -7.36 14.22 17.59
C GLU A 75 -7.33 13.81 19.07
N ARG A 76 -7.10 12.52 19.36
CA ARG A 76 -7.26 11.95 20.71
C ARG A 76 -5.96 11.71 21.46
N GLY A 77 -4.80 11.86 20.82
CA GLY A 77 -3.54 11.70 21.54
C GLY A 77 -2.98 13.04 22.01
N ASP A 78 -2.18 12.98 23.07
CA ASP A 78 -1.62 14.16 23.70
C ASP A 78 -0.58 14.84 22.79
N GLY A 79 -0.68 16.16 22.63
CA GLY A 79 0.26 17.01 21.89
C GLY A 79 -0.25 17.57 20.56
N ASP A 80 0.52 18.47 19.95
CA ASP A 80 0.18 19.04 18.62
C ASP A 80 0.54 18.06 17.50
N HIS A 81 -0.36 17.11 17.27
CA HIS A 81 -0.15 16.04 16.29
C HIS A 81 -0.07 16.57 14.87
N ASN A 82 -0.60 17.76 14.60
CA ASN A 82 -0.55 18.40 13.28
C ASN A 82 0.87 18.69 12.81
N ARG A 83 1.84 18.72 13.73
CA ARG A 83 3.27 18.95 13.41
C ARG A 83 4.08 17.66 13.25
N ILE A 84 3.51 16.50 13.56
CA ILE A 84 4.20 15.22 13.45
C ILE A 84 4.04 14.67 12.02
N PRO A 85 5.16 14.48 11.28
CA PRO A 85 5.12 13.95 9.93
C PRO A 85 4.59 12.52 9.89
N ILE A 86 3.86 12.19 8.83
CA ILE A 86 3.29 10.86 8.60
C ILE A 86 4.09 10.16 7.51
N ILE A 87 4.51 8.94 7.80
CA ILE A 87 5.12 8.03 6.83
C ILE A 87 4.16 6.85 6.62
N PHE A 88 3.70 6.67 5.39
CA PHE A 88 2.85 5.54 5.03
C PHE A 88 3.68 4.39 4.49
N PHE A 89 3.38 3.18 4.95
CA PHE A 89 3.95 1.94 4.44
C PHE A 89 2.83 1.12 3.83
N GLY A 90 2.88 0.87 2.52
CA GLY A 90 1.87 0.14 1.76
C GLY A 90 2.43 -1.13 1.13
N HIS A 91 1.77 -2.26 1.33
CA HIS A 91 2.10 -3.50 0.65
C HIS A 91 1.04 -3.83 -0.41
N SER A 92 1.46 -4.12 -1.64
CA SER A 92 0.57 -4.51 -2.74
C SER A 92 -0.61 -3.52 -2.90
N LEU A 93 -1.86 -4.00 -2.83
CA LEU A 93 -3.09 -3.19 -2.85
C LEU A 93 -3.10 -2.05 -1.83
N GLY A 94 -2.50 -2.24 -0.65
CA GLY A 94 -2.47 -1.24 0.40
C GLY A 94 -1.79 0.06 -0.04
N GLY A 95 -0.82 -0.01 -0.95
CA GLY A 95 -0.21 1.17 -1.54
C GLY A 95 -1.16 1.96 -2.44
N LEU A 96 -2.10 1.29 -3.12
CA LEU A 96 -3.14 1.98 -3.89
C LEU A 96 -4.16 2.66 -2.99
N VAL A 97 -4.54 2.02 -1.88
CA VAL A 97 -5.40 2.62 -0.84
C VAL A 97 -4.77 3.90 -0.29
N ILE A 98 -3.46 3.89 0.00
CA ILE A 98 -2.73 5.08 0.46
C ILE A 98 -2.75 6.20 -0.59
N LYS A 99 -2.48 5.87 -1.86
CA LYS A 99 -2.49 6.88 -2.93
C LYS A 99 -3.87 7.52 -3.09
N GLU A 100 -4.92 6.70 -3.08
CA GLU A 100 -6.30 7.19 -3.17
C GLU A 100 -6.67 8.04 -1.95
N ALA A 101 -6.24 7.65 -0.75
CA ALA A 101 -6.44 8.44 0.47
C ALA A 101 -5.77 9.82 0.37
N LEU A 102 -4.56 9.91 -0.16
CA LEU A 102 -3.86 11.19 -0.33
C LEU A 102 -4.47 12.07 -1.44
N LEU A 103 -5.14 11.47 -2.42
CA LEU A 103 -5.93 12.22 -3.41
C LEU A 103 -7.17 12.82 -2.76
N ILE A 104 -7.96 11.99 -2.05
CA ILE A 104 -9.14 12.43 -1.30
C ILE A 104 -8.75 13.51 -0.29
N ALA A 105 -7.63 13.33 0.41
CA ALA A 105 -7.20 14.26 1.45
C ALA A 105 -6.75 15.62 0.92
N LYS A 106 -6.23 15.68 -0.31
CA LYS A 106 -5.89 16.92 -1.00
C LYS A 106 -7.14 17.71 -1.39
N GLU A 107 -8.20 17.01 -1.77
CA GLU A 107 -9.41 17.61 -2.36
C GLU A 107 -10.48 17.94 -1.32
N ASN A 108 -10.43 17.30 -0.15
CA ASN A 108 -11.38 17.50 0.93
C ASN A 108 -10.71 18.17 2.13
N THR A 109 -11.18 19.38 2.47
CA THR A 109 -10.63 20.20 3.56
C THR A 109 -10.68 19.52 4.93
N ARG A 110 -11.61 18.58 5.14
CA ARG A 110 -11.68 17.74 6.35
C ARG A 110 -10.35 17.05 6.66
N TYR A 111 -9.64 16.61 5.62
CA TYR A 111 -8.42 15.83 5.75
C TYR A 111 -7.16 16.65 5.45
N SER A 112 -7.27 17.98 5.32
CA SER A 112 -6.11 18.86 5.11
C SER A 112 -4.99 18.69 6.14
N PRO A 113 -5.27 18.47 7.45
CA PRO A 113 -4.19 18.20 8.42
C PRO A 113 -3.41 16.92 8.11
N THR A 114 -4.11 15.86 7.69
CA THR A 114 -3.49 14.59 7.28
C THR A 114 -2.68 14.77 6.01
N TRP A 115 -3.24 15.44 5.00
CA TRP A 115 -2.52 15.74 3.76
C TRP A 115 -1.28 16.60 4.02
N ALA A 116 -1.39 17.64 4.85
CA ALA A 116 -0.29 18.53 5.20
C ALA A 116 0.85 17.75 5.87
N ALA A 117 0.53 16.90 6.84
CA ALA A 117 1.50 16.12 7.60
C ALA A 117 2.07 14.90 6.85
N ALA A 118 1.42 14.43 5.78
CA ALA A 118 1.95 13.35 4.95
C ALA A 118 3.27 13.77 4.29
N PHE A 119 4.33 13.01 4.59
CA PHE A 119 5.71 13.31 4.21
C PHE A 119 6.38 12.16 3.44
N GLY A 120 6.33 10.94 3.97
CA GLY A 120 7.05 9.79 3.39
C GLY A 120 6.12 8.69 2.92
N LEU A 121 6.46 8.02 1.83
CA LEU A 121 5.73 6.88 1.28
C LEU A 121 6.68 5.74 0.98
N VAL A 122 6.42 4.59 1.57
CA VAL A 122 7.20 3.38 1.39
C VAL A 122 6.29 2.29 0.83
N PHE A 123 6.67 1.71 -0.30
CA PHE A 123 5.83 0.76 -1.03
C PHE A 123 6.55 -0.57 -1.23
N PHE A 124 5.83 -1.67 -1.04
CA PHE A 124 6.33 -3.03 -1.24
C PHE A 124 5.45 -3.75 -2.25
N GLY A 125 5.97 -3.99 -3.45
CA GLY A 125 5.23 -4.68 -4.51
C GLY A 125 3.92 -4.00 -4.92
N THR A 126 3.79 -2.68 -4.73
CA THR A 126 2.61 -1.92 -5.14
C THR A 126 2.64 -1.65 -6.64
N PRO A 127 1.57 -1.98 -7.39
CA PRO A 127 1.49 -1.64 -8.81
C PRO A 127 1.28 -0.13 -9.00
N HIS A 128 2.37 0.64 -9.10
CA HIS A 128 2.31 2.11 -9.09
C HIS A 128 1.64 2.73 -10.32
N ARG A 129 1.90 2.13 -11.48
CA ARG A 129 1.37 2.44 -12.80
C ARG A 129 1.07 1.08 -13.42
N GLY A 130 0.04 0.97 -14.25
CA GLY A 130 -0.13 -0.18 -15.14
C GLY A 130 0.97 -0.17 -16.23
N GLY A 131 2.23 -0.31 -15.83
CA GLY A 131 3.41 -0.16 -16.69
C GLY A 131 3.89 -1.46 -17.31
N ASN A 132 4.54 -1.35 -18.48
CA ASN A 132 5.21 -2.35 -19.31
C ASN A 132 4.89 -3.84 -19.07
N ASN A 133 4.42 -4.50 -20.14
CA ASN A 133 3.85 -5.85 -20.17
C ASN A 133 4.54 -6.87 -19.23
N GLY A 134 5.87 -6.90 -19.11
CA GLY A 134 6.59 -7.89 -18.29
C GLY A 134 6.40 -7.79 -16.76
N VAL A 135 6.61 -6.62 -16.14
CA VAL A 135 6.51 -6.46 -14.66
C VAL A 135 5.05 -6.58 -14.21
N LEU A 136 4.13 -6.13 -15.05
CA LEU A 136 2.71 -6.18 -14.78
C LEU A 136 2.11 -7.55 -15.03
N GLU A 137 2.58 -8.30 -16.03
CA GLU A 137 2.26 -9.73 -16.15
C GLU A 137 2.66 -10.48 -14.89
N GLU A 138 3.80 -10.16 -14.28
CA GLU A 138 4.22 -10.80 -13.03
C GLU A 138 3.35 -10.39 -11.83
N VAL A 139 3.00 -9.10 -11.69
CA VAL A 139 2.10 -8.63 -10.62
C VAL A 139 0.68 -9.16 -10.81
N VAL A 140 0.14 -9.09 -12.03
CA VAL A 140 -1.17 -9.65 -12.39
C VAL A 140 -1.15 -11.16 -12.23
N ALA A 141 -0.08 -11.87 -12.62
CA ALA A 141 0.05 -13.31 -12.42
C ALA A 141 0.16 -13.66 -10.94
N ARG A 142 0.85 -12.87 -10.11
CA ARG A 142 0.88 -13.06 -8.66
C ARG A 142 -0.51 -12.89 -8.08
N VAL A 143 -1.18 -11.77 -8.36
CA VAL A 143 -2.55 -11.52 -7.91
C VAL A 143 -3.46 -12.64 -8.42
N ALA A 144 -3.48 -12.92 -9.72
CA ALA A 144 -4.28 -13.98 -10.34
C ALA A 144 -3.97 -15.36 -9.78
N LYS A 145 -2.72 -15.72 -9.47
CA LYS A 145 -2.36 -16.98 -8.81
C LYS A 145 -2.92 -17.06 -7.39
N PHE A 146 -2.93 -15.94 -6.67
CA PHE A 146 -3.59 -15.86 -5.36
C PHE A 146 -5.12 -15.86 -5.47
N LEU A 147 -5.68 -15.37 -6.59
CA LEU A 147 -7.12 -15.34 -6.85
C LEU A 147 -7.63 -16.59 -7.57
N ALA A 148 -6.77 -17.42 -8.14
CA ALA A 148 -7.11 -18.59 -8.96
C ALA A 148 -7.82 -19.70 -8.16
N GLN A 149 -7.91 -19.55 -6.84
CA GLN A 149 -8.73 -20.40 -5.97
C GLN A 149 -10.20 -19.98 -5.94
N ASP A 150 -10.56 -18.80 -6.48
CA ASP A 150 -11.93 -18.27 -6.58
C ASP A 150 -12.29 -18.00 -8.05
N THR A 151 -13.28 -18.73 -8.58
CA THR A 151 -13.71 -18.70 -9.99
C THR A 151 -14.62 -17.52 -10.35
N THR A 152 -14.61 -16.43 -9.58
CA THR A 152 -15.41 -15.23 -9.89
C THR A 152 -14.66 -14.26 -10.79
N ASP A 153 -15.40 -13.62 -11.72
CA ASP A 153 -14.90 -12.53 -12.53
C ASP A 153 -14.49 -11.37 -11.60
N ASN A 154 -13.20 -11.29 -11.30
CA ASN A 154 -12.72 -10.51 -10.17
C ASN A 154 -12.48 -9.06 -10.61
N ASP A 155 -13.42 -8.18 -10.31
CA ASP A 155 -13.34 -6.71 -10.49
C ASP A 155 -12.01 -6.12 -10.02
N LEU A 156 -11.36 -6.74 -9.05
CA LEU A 156 -10.03 -6.36 -8.57
C LEU A 156 -8.94 -6.55 -9.63
N LEU A 157 -8.91 -7.70 -10.30
CA LEU A 157 -7.98 -7.91 -11.41
C LEU A 157 -8.28 -6.92 -12.53
N THR A 158 -9.55 -6.64 -12.80
CA THR A 158 -9.95 -5.62 -13.78
C THR A 158 -9.49 -4.22 -13.38
N CYS A 159 -9.56 -3.86 -12.10
CA CYS A 159 -9.06 -2.58 -11.59
C CYS A 159 -7.53 -2.50 -11.57
N LEU A 160 -6.82 -3.63 -11.48
CA LEU A 160 -5.35 -3.67 -11.44
C LEU A 160 -4.70 -3.88 -12.83
N LYS A 161 -5.48 -4.29 -13.84
CA LYS A 161 -5.00 -4.48 -15.22
C LYS A 161 -4.48 -3.15 -15.82
N PRO A 162 -3.52 -3.23 -16.76
CA PRO A 162 -3.05 -2.06 -17.49
C PRO A 162 -4.21 -1.37 -18.20
N ASN A 163 -4.18 -0.04 -18.25
CA ASN A 163 -5.22 0.80 -18.86
C ASN A 163 -6.61 0.64 -18.21
N SER A 164 -6.68 0.11 -16.99
CA SER A 164 -7.89 0.28 -16.19
C SER A 164 -8.06 1.76 -15.90
N LEU A 165 -9.30 2.25 -16.01
CA LEU A 165 -9.63 3.65 -15.72
C LEU A 165 -9.16 4.07 -14.32
N PHE A 166 -9.04 3.12 -13.38
CA PHE A 166 -8.59 3.38 -12.03
C PHE A 166 -7.07 3.61 -11.93
N THR A 167 -6.24 2.67 -12.40
CA THR A 167 -4.77 2.77 -12.22
C THR A 167 -4.18 3.92 -13.03
N GLU A 168 -4.73 4.20 -14.21
CA GLU A 168 -4.30 5.31 -15.05
C GLU A 168 -4.70 6.66 -14.43
N ARG A 169 -5.98 6.82 -14.06
CA ARG A 169 -6.50 8.09 -13.50
C ARG A 169 -5.90 8.37 -12.13
N SER A 170 -5.89 7.41 -11.21
CA SER A 170 -5.28 7.60 -9.90
C SER A 170 -3.77 7.72 -10.00
N GLY A 171 -3.11 7.04 -10.95
CA GLY A 171 -1.68 7.21 -11.23
C GLY A 171 -1.33 8.61 -11.73
N GLN A 172 -2.08 9.14 -12.71
CA GLN A 172 -1.88 10.47 -13.27
C GLN A 172 -2.17 11.55 -12.21
N ARG A 173 -3.30 11.47 -11.52
CA ARG A 173 -3.64 12.46 -10.48
C ARG A 173 -2.64 12.44 -9.32
N PHE A 174 -2.19 11.26 -8.90
CA PHE A 174 -1.19 11.14 -7.85
C PHE A 174 0.16 11.72 -8.29
N SER A 175 0.53 11.55 -9.56
CA SER A 175 1.77 12.14 -10.12
C SER A 175 1.82 13.67 -10.02
N LEU A 176 0.66 14.35 -10.02
CA LEU A 176 0.58 15.81 -9.84
C LEU A 176 0.90 16.29 -8.42
N GLN A 177 1.00 15.38 -7.45
CA GLN A 177 1.39 15.72 -6.08
C GLN A 177 2.55 14.86 -5.56
N GLN A 178 3.18 14.04 -6.41
CA GLN A 178 4.24 13.12 -5.97
C GLN A 178 5.45 13.85 -5.38
N GLU A 179 5.76 15.05 -5.88
CA GLU A 179 6.90 15.87 -5.43
C GLU A 179 6.76 16.35 -3.98
N LYS A 180 5.56 16.26 -3.40
CA LYS A 180 5.32 16.52 -1.98
C LYS A 180 5.95 15.46 -1.07
N TYR A 181 6.17 14.24 -1.59
CA TYR A 181 6.48 13.08 -0.78
C TYR A 181 7.88 12.52 -1.07
N GLU A 182 8.55 12.05 -0.02
CA GLU A 182 9.71 11.18 -0.17
C GLU A 182 9.23 9.76 -0.46
N VAL A 183 9.48 9.26 -1.68
CA VAL A 183 8.97 7.96 -2.11
C VAL A 183 10.08 6.93 -2.23
N LEU A 184 9.89 5.81 -1.53
CA LEU A 184 10.72 4.61 -1.61
C LEU A 184 9.88 3.42 -2.05
N THR A 185 10.25 2.80 -3.16
CA THR A 185 9.56 1.60 -3.66
C THR A 185 10.50 0.41 -3.70
N PHE A 186 10.02 -0.71 -3.16
CA PHE A 186 10.66 -2.01 -3.14
C PHE A 186 9.89 -3.00 -4.01
N PHE A 187 10.61 -3.72 -4.86
CA PHE A 187 10.07 -4.78 -5.71
C PHE A 187 11.03 -5.98 -5.72
N GLU A 188 10.47 -7.15 -6.01
CA GLU A 188 11.25 -8.38 -6.14
C GLU A 188 11.87 -8.44 -7.55
N THR A 189 13.15 -8.80 -7.63
CA THR A 189 13.96 -8.69 -8.85
C THR A 189 14.43 -10.05 -9.39
N LYS A 190 13.95 -11.16 -8.81
CA LYS A 190 14.39 -12.53 -9.17
C LYS A 190 13.20 -13.49 -9.22
N GLU A 191 13.30 -14.47 -10.12
CA GLU A 191 12.39 -15.61 -10.17
C GLU A 191 12.41 -16.41 -8.87
N THR A 192 11.22 -16.64 -8.32
CA THR A 192 11.00 -17.45 -7.11
C THR A 192 10.43 -18.80 -7.49
N SER A 193 11.25 -19.86 -7.31
CA SER A 193 10.83 -21.26 -7.42
C SER A 193 10.15 -21.70 -6.13
N PHE A 194 8.89 -22.12 -6.22
CA PHE A 194 8.10 -22.51 -5.06
C PHE A 194 8.10 -24.03 -4.89
N PHE A 195 9.16 -24.63 -4.33
CA PHE A 195 9.23 -26.01 -3.78
C PHE A 195 10.59 -26.21 -3.05
N GLY A 196 10.76 -25.60 -1.87
CA GLY A 196 11.77 -26.06 -0.89
C GLY A 196 13.21 -25.53 -0.97
N VAL A 197 13.49 -24.37 -1.58
CA VAL A 197 14.83 -23.76 -1.50
C VAL A 197 14.75 -22.29 -1.11
N SER A 198 15.41 -21.92 -0.01
CA SER A 198 15.56 -20.54 0.46
C SER A 198 16.37 -19.71 -0.53
N LYS A 199 15.88 -18.50 -0.86
CA LYS A 199 16.65 -17.49 -1.59
C LYS A 199 16.59 -16.14 -0.88
N VAL A 200 17.74 -15.49 -0.83
CA VAL A 200 17.94 -14.14 -0.32
C VAL A 200 17.15 -13.14 -1.18
N LEU A 201 16.23 -12.43 -0.53
CA LEU A 201 15.53 -11.27 -1.08
C LEU A 201 16.55 -10.16 -1.37
N LYS A 202 16.74 -9.83 -2.65
CA LYS A 202 17.48 -8.62 -3.03
C LYS A 202 16.45 -7.51 -3.22
N LEU A 203 16.19 -6.77 -2.14
CA LEU A 203 15.39 -5.56 -2.17
C LEU A 203 16.18 -4.49 -2.93
N GLN A 204 15.72 -4.10 -4.12
CA GLN A 204 16.16 -2.85 -4.74
C GLN A 204 15.19 -1.76 -4.31
N ALA A 205 15.73 -0.68 -3.78
CA ALA A 205 14.97 0.48 -3.37
C ALA A 205 15.22 1.59 -4.40
N GLN A 206 14.16 2.08 -5.04
CA GLN A 206 14.27 3.24 -5.90
C GLN A 206 13.77 4.47 -5.13
N HIS A 207 14.69 5.40 -4.87
CA HIS A 207 14.36 6.72 -4.31
C HIS A 207 13.93 7.64 -5.45
N CYS A 208 12.68 8.08 -5.44
CA CYS A 208 12.16 8.97 -6.47
C CYS A 208 11.73 10.29 -5.83
N ARG A 209 12.50 11.36 -6.04
CA ARG A 209 12.05 12.75 -5.78
C ARG A 209 11.46 13.41 -7.02
N THR A 210 11.88 12.99 -8.21
CA THR A 210 11.39 13.50 -9.50
C THR A 210 11.92 12.58 -10.60
N CYS A 211 11.09 11.68 -11.14
CA CYS A 211 11.37 11.02 -12.42
C CYS A 211 10.07 10.81 -13.20
N LEU A 212 9.75 11.79 -14.04
CA LEU A 212 9.25 11.48 -15.38
C LEU A 212 10.30 10.61 -16.09
N ALA A 213 9.81 9.61 -16.81
CA ALA A 213 10.56 8.66 -17.64
C ALA A 213 11.41 7.63 -16.90
N ASN A 214 11.26 6.37 -17.31
CA ASN A 214 12.18 5.26 -17.06
C ASN A 214 12.09 4.61 -15.68
N PHE A 215 10.93 4.01 -15.40
CA PHE A 215 10.91 2.71 -14.73
C PHE A 215 10.70 1.68 -15.85
N TYR A 216 11.76 0.92 -16.18
CA TYR A 216 11.72 -0.15 -17.18
C TYR A 216 11.00 -1.38 -16.64
#